data_AF-A0A5B9EI06-F1
#
_entry.id   AF-A0A5B9EI06-F1
#
_cell.length_a   1.000
_cell.length_b   1.000
_cell.length_c   1.000
_cell.angle_alpha   90.00
_cell.angle_beta   90.00
_cell.angle_gamma   90.00
#
_symmetry.space_group_name_H-M   'P 1'
#
loop_
_entity.id
_entity.type
_entity.pdbx_description
1 polymer ?
#
loop_
_entity_poly.entity_id
_entity_poly.type
_entity_poly.pdbx_seq_one_letter_code
_entity_poly.pdbx_strand_id
1 'polypeptide(L)'
;MRFLLAPVGGVISVWLCKVVGRLSNEQLLAGTALVGGLAMVLDGAALRWFHGLYGFNEQVLRVAAAGLLWGYGVAYLIAIVWVSLATRKQPGLS
;
A
#
# COMPACT_ATOMS: atom_id res chain seq x y z
N MET A 1 -6.27 -18.41 0.61
CA MET A 1 -5.89 -18.22 -0.81
C MET A 1 -6.02 -16.79 -1.35
N ARG A 2 -6.51 -15.77 -0.59
CA ARG A 2 -6.66 -14.39 -1.10
C ARG A 2 -5.38 -13.52 -1.10
N PHE A 3 -4.30 -13.95 -0.45
CA PHE A 3 -3.05 -13.15 -0.33
C PHE A 3 -2.22 -13.06 -1.62
N LEU A 4 -2.45 -13.96 -2.58
CA LEU A 4 -1.73 -14.00 -3.86
C LEU A 4 -2.06 -12.83 -4.79
N LEU A 5 -3.19 -12.14 -4.58
CA LEU A 5 -3.57 -10.96 -5.35
C LEU A 5 -2.96 -9.66 -4.81
N ALA A 6 -2.30 -9.72 -3.65
CA ALA A 6 -1.66 -8.56 -3.03
C ALA A 6 -0.65 -7.83 -3.95
N PRO A 7 0.16 -8.51 -4.80
CA PRO A 7 1.06 -7.83 -5.72
C PRO A 7 0.31 -7.00 -6.77
N VAL A 8 -0.75 -7.58 -7.35
CA VAL A 8 -1.59 -6.89 -8.35
C VAL A 8 -2.31 -5.70 -7.70
N GLY A 9 -2.89 -5.91 -6.52
CA GLY A 9 -3.53 -4.85 -5.74
C GLY A 9 -2.56 -3.74 -5.35
N GLY A 10 -1.33 -4.09 -4.97
CA GLY A 10 -0.27 -3.15 -4.66
C GLY A 10 0.13 -2.30 -5.87
N VAL A 11 0.27 -2.89 -7.06
CA VAL A 11 0.56 -2.13 -8.30
C VAL A 11 -0.57 -1.15 -8.61
N ILE A 12 -1.82 -1.60 -8.52
CA ILE A 12 -2.99 -0.74 -8.77
C ILE A 12 -3.06 0.39 -7.74
N SER A 13 -2.79 0.11 -6.46
CA SER A 13 -2.80 1.10 -5.39
C SER A 13 -1.74 2.19 -5.59
N VAL A 14 -0.49 1.78 -5.88
CA VAL A 14 0.61 2.72 -6.18
C VAL A 14 0.30 3.53 -7.44
N TRP A 15 -0.26 2.90 -8.47
CA TRP A 15 -0.69 3.58 -9.69
C TRP A 15 -1.80 4.60 -9.42
N LEU A 16 -2.79 4.28 -8.60
CA LEU A 16 -3.84 5.20 -8.19
C LEU A 16 -3.27 6.39 -7.42
N CYS A 17 -2.36 6.16 -6.47
CA CYS A 17 -1.67 7.24 -5.74
C CYS A 17 -0.97 8.19 -6.73
N LYS A 18 -0.27 7.63 -7.72
CA LYS A 18 0.40 8.42 -8.76
C LYS A 18 -0.57 9.25 -9.60
N VAL A 19 -1.65 8.64 -10.09
CA VAL A 19 -2.60 9.30 -11.00
C VAL A 19 -3.43 10.35 -10.27
N VAL A 20 -3.99 10.00 -9.11
CA VAL A 20 -4.86 10.90 -8.33
C VAL A 20 -4.04 12.03 -7.71
N GLY A 21 -2.86 11.70 -7.15
CA GLY A 21 -1.96 12.69 -6.58
C GLY A 21 -1.14 13.48 -7.60
N ARG A 22 -1.24 13.14 -8.90
CA ARG A 22 -0.40 13.69 -9.98
C ARG A 22 1.09 13.72 -9.62
N LEU A 23 1.56 12.68 -8.92
CA LEU A 23 2.89 12.65 -8.33
C LEU A 23 3.97 12.44 -9.38
N SER A 24 5.07 13.19 -9.28
CA SER A 24 6.31 12.87 -10.01
C SER A 24 6.89 11.54 -9.54
N ASN A 25 7.81 10.95 -10.31
CA ASN A 25 8.48 9.71 -9.87
C ASN A 25 9.31 9.94 -8.59
N GLU A 26 9.85 11.14 -8.35
CA GLU A 26 10.58 11.42 -7.11
C GLU A 26 9.63 11.51 -5.91
N GLN A 27 8.41 12.02 -6.11
CA GLN A 27 7.40 12.16 -5.07
C GLN A 27 6.60 10.87 -4.82
N LEU A 28 6.64 9.92 -5.75
CA LEU A 28 5.83 8.71 -5.71
C LEU A 28 6.03 7.89 -4.43
N LEU A 29 7.28 7.72 -4.00
CA LEU A 29 7.59 6.95 -2.79
C LEU A 29 7.01 7.63 -1.54
N ALA A 30 7.31 8.93 -1.35
CA ALA A 30 6.84 9.69 -0.20
C ALA A 30 5.31 9.82 -0.17
N GLY A 31 4.68 10.09 -1.32
CA GLY A 31 3.23 10.22 -1.44
C GLY A 31 2.51 8.90 -1.19
N THR A 32 2.99 7.81 -1.79
CA THR A 32 2.46 6.46 -1.50
C THR A 32 2.65 6.12 -0.03
N ALA A 33 3.79 6.51 0.56
CA ALA A 33 4.07 6.20 1.95
C ALA A 33 3.16 6.90 2.93
N LEU A 34 2.86 8.17 2.67
CA LEU A 34 1.96 8.96 3.49
C LEU A 34 0.52 8.44 3.39
N VAL A 35 0.02 8.19 2.18
CA VAL A 35 -1.34 7.68 1.96
C VAL A 35 -1.50 6.26 2.52
N GLY A 36 -0.53 5.38 2.25
CA GLY A 36 -0.53 4.02 2.79
C GLY A 36 -0.45 3.98 4.31
N GLY A 37 0.33 4.87 4.91
CA GLY A 37 0.47 4.97 6.37
C GLY A 37 -0.82 5.49 7.02
N LEU A 38 -1.43 6.50 6.42
CA LEU A 38 -2.72 7.01 6.87
C LEU A 38 -3.81 5.93 6.79
N ALA A 39 -3.89 5.20 5.67
CA ALA A 39 -4.83 4.10 5.50
C ALA A 39 -4.61 3.00 6.55
N MET A 40 -3.35 2.63 6.82
CA MET A 40 -3.00 1.66 7.86
C MET A 40 -3.47 2.09 9.26
N VAL A 41 -3.31 3.37 9.62
CA VAL A 41 -3.79 3.89 10.91
C VAL A 41 -5.32 3.87 11.00
N LEU A 42 -6.00 4.28 9.93
CA LEU A 42 -7.46 4.25 9.85
C LEU A 42 -8.00 2.82 9.95
N ASP A 43 -7.35 1.86 9.31
CA ASP A 43 -7.73 0.46 9.40
C ASP A 43 -7.50 -0.13 10.79
N GLY A 44 -6.39 0.24 11.45
CA GLY A 44 -6.16 -0.13 12.84
C GLY A 44 -7.26 0.40 13.78
N ALA A 45 -7.69 1.64 13.56
CA ALA A 45 -8.82 2.22 14.27
C ALA A 45 -10.13 1.48 13.96
N ALA A 46 -10.40 1.20 12.67
CA ALA A 46 -11.59 0.49 12.25
C ALA A 46 -11.65 -0.94 12.83
N LEU A 47 -10.54 -1.67 12.86
CA LEU A 47 -10.46 -2.98 13.51
C LEU A 47 -10.74 -2.91 15.03
N ARG A 48 -10.36 -1.81 15.69
CA ARG A 48 -10.50 -1.64 17.16
C ARG A 48 -11.86 -1.13 17.63
N TRP A 49 -12.55 -0.35 16.81
CA TRP A 49 -13.82 0.29 17.18
C TRP A 49 -15.01 -0.10 16.28
N PHE A 50 -14.76 -0.57 15.05
CA PHE A 50 -15.77 -0.95 14.06
C PHE A 50 -15.54 -2.38 13.54
N HIS A 51 -15.33 -3.30 14.48
CA HIS A 51 -14.90 -4.69 14.22
C HIS A 51 -15.79 -5.40 13.20
N GLY A 52 -17.09 -5.12 13.25
CA GLY A 52 -18.11 -5.72 12.40
C GLY A 52 -17.93 -5.45 10.90
N LEU A 53 -17.12 -4.46 10.50
CA LEU A 53 -16.73 -4.24 9.10
C LEU A 53 -15.80 -5.35 8.57
N TYR A 54 -15.03 -5.97 9.47
CA TYR A 54 -14.01 -6.97 9.16
C TYR A 54 -14.42 -8.39 9.57
N GLY A 55 -15.23 -8.52 10.62
CA GLY A 55 -15.80 -9.78 11.06
C GLY A 55 -16.28 -9.73 12.51
N PHE A 56 -16.89 -10.82 12.97
CA PHE A 56 -17.41 -10.92 14.34
C PHE A 56 -16.60 -11.86 15.24
N ASN A 57 -15.66 -12.62 14.67
CA ASN A 57 -14.80 -13.55 15.39
C ASN A 57 -13.35 -13.03 15.46
N GLU A 58 -12.74 -13.09 16.63
CA GLU A 58 -11.37 -12.65 16.90
C GLU A 58 -10.32 -13.29 15.97
N GLN A 59 -10.51 -14.55 15.57
CA GLN A 59 -9.60 -15.21 14.62
C GLN A 59 -9.71 -14.59 13.22
N VAL A 60 -10.91 -14.20 12.79
CA VAL A 60 -11.15 -13.52 11.51
C VAL A 60 -10.55 -12.12 11.54
N LEU A 61 -10.72 -11.39 12.64
CA LEU A 61 -10.09 -10.08 12.81
C LEU A 61 -8.57 -10.15 12.72
N ARG A 62 -7.94 -11.12 13.38
CA ARG A 62 -6.47 -11.31 13.32
C ARG A 62 -5.98 -11.61 11.90
N VAL A 63 -6.70 -12.47 11.17
CA VAL A 63 -6.38 -12.77 9.77
C VAL A 63 -6.60 -11.55 8.86
N ALA A 64 -7.65 -10.77 9.11
CA ALA A 64 -7.91 -9.53 8.37
C ALA A 64 -6.80 -8.50 8.61
N ALA A 65 -6.42 -8.26 9.87
CA ALA A 65 -5.32 -7.37 10.24
C ALA A 65 -3.99 -7.79 9.59
N ALA A 66 -3.66 -9.08 9.63
CA ALA A 66 -2.47 -9.62 8.98
C ALA A 66 -2.51 -9.43 7.46
N GLY A 67 -3.69 -9.59 6.83
CA GLY A 67 -3.88 -9.36 5.40
C GLY A 67 -3.74 -7.91 4.97
N LEU A 68 -4.25 -6.98 5.78
CA LEU A 68 -4.05 -5.55 5.56
C LEU A 68 -2.56 -5.21 5.65
N LEU A 69 -1.89 -5.63 6.73
CA LEU A 69 -0.46 -5.39 6.92
C LEU A 69 0.38 -5.95 5.76
N TRP A 70 0.07 -7.17 5.31
CA TRP A 70 0.71 -7.77 4.14
C TRP A 70 0.48 -6.94 2.86
N GLY A 71 -0.76 -6.54 2.60
CA GLY A 71 -1.12 -5.73 1.43
C GLY A 71 -0.39 -4.38 1.41
N TYR A 72 -0.34 -3.69 2.57
CA TYR A 72 0.41 -2.45 2.72
C TYR A 72 1.89 -2.66 2.44
N GLY A 73 2.52 -3.64 3.09
CA GLY A 73 3.95 -3.94 2.89
C GLY A 73 4.30 -4.23 1.43
N VAL A 74 3.47 -5.00 0.73
CA VAL A 74 3.64 -5.28 -0.70
C VAL A 74 3.53 -4.01 -1.55
N ALA A 75 2.56 -3.13 -1.27
CA ALA A 75 2.42 -1.86 -1.98
C ALA A 75 3.66 -0.94 -1.79
N TYR A 76 4.20 -0.87 -0.58
CA TYR A 76 5.44 -0.14 -0.30
C TYR A 76 6.64 -0.69 -1.10
N LEU A 77 6.83 -2.01 -1.09
CA LEU A 77 7.91 -2.65 -1.85
C LEU A 77 7.77 -2.38 -3.35
N ILE A 78 6.56 -2.40 -3.88
CA ILE A 78 6.29 -2.06 -5.29
C ILE A 78 6.66 -0.60 -5.58
N ALA A 79 6.30 0.35 -4.71
CA ALA A 79 6.67 1.74 -4.87
C ALA A 79 8.20 1.92 -4.88
N ILE A 80 8.93 1.23 -3.98
CA ILE A 80 10.40 1.25 -3.94
C ILE A 80 10.99 0.70 -5.24
N VAL A 81 10.52 -0.47 -5.70
CA VAL A 81 11.00 -1.09 -6.94
C VAL A 81 10.70 -0.19 -8.13
N TRP A 82 9.50 0.39 -8.21
CA TRP A 82 9.11 1.29 -9.28
C TRP A 82 10.04 2.50 -9.36
N VAL A 83 10.25 3.20 -8.24
CA VAL A 83 11.14 4.37 -8.20
C VAL A 83 12.58 3.96 -8.53
N SER A 84 13.06 2.83 -8.00
CA SER A 84 14.41 2.32 -8.29
C SER A 84 14.63 1.99 -9.77
N LEU A 85 13.60 1.48 -10.46
CA LEU A 85 13.67 1.22 -11.90
C LEU A 85 13.59 2.53 -12.71
N ALA A 86 12.83 3.51 -12.24
CA ALA A 86 12.72 4.81 -12.88
C ALA A 86 14.03 5.61 -12.79
N THR A 87 14.70 5.61 -11.63
CA THR A 87 15.99 6.29 -11.44
C THR A 87 17.11 5.64 -12.27
N ARG A 88 17.13 4.31 -12.36
CA ARG A 88 18.09 3.59 -13.23
C ARG A 88 17.94 3.91 -14.72
N LYS A 89 16.77 4.33 -15.18
CA LYS A 89 16.52 4.75 -16.57
C LYS A 89 16.96 6.18 -16.89
N GLN A 90 17.37 6.98 -15.90
CA GLN A 90 17.88 8.34 -16.09
C GLN A 90 19.41 8.50 -15.91
N PRO A 91 20.31 7.69 -16.51
CA PRO A 91 21.73 7.98 -16.50
C PRO A 91 22.06 8.94 -17.66
N GLY A 92 22.21 10.25 -17.41
CA GLY A 92 22.78 11.15 -18.43
C GLY A 92 22.39 12.63 -18.47
N LEU A 93 21.91 13.25 -17.40
CA LEU A 93 21.78 14.71 -17.31
C LEU A 93 22.62 15.23 -16.15
N SER A 94 23.93 15.27 -16.36
CA SER A 94 24.91 16.06 -15.59
C SER A 94 25.74 16.87 -16.56
#